data_AF-A0A1G0ZJJ9-F1
#
_entry.id   AF-A0A1G0ZJJ9-F1
#
_cell.length_a   1.000
_cell.length_b   1.000
_cell.length_c   1.000
_cell.angle_alpha   90.00
_cell.angle_beta   90.00
_cell.angle_gamma   90.00
#
_symmetry.space_group_name_H-M   'P 1'
#
loop_
_entity.id
_entity.type
_entity.pdbx_description
1 polymer ?
#
loop_
_entity_poly.entity_id
_entity_poly.type
_entity_poly.pdbx_seq_one_letter_code
_entity_poly.pdbx_strand_id
1 'polypeptide(L)'
;MKFGLAWYSGSLALKAGAWHSFSDIFVSGIVLSGLILARKEDVRRSHGISRIENGVALVIGLLILYVGYDIFMDVVQGSQTALTNVPAVIGGAGLTIAVSYFMARYKIFVGRETDSPSLIADGFHSKLDMYSSMVVVFGLIGYQIGLTTMDRMAAVVVVALVAWAGLEIMFGASLALRAGGLPDVLHGNYLLRHAVKWTPFLRRVGAPILLIAYLVTGIYTVGSDQVGIKKRFGKPTVKDIQPGLHYRLPWPFSTVDLVDVAKVRSAETLKSLMLTGDENLIEVGATVHYSVQNAFDFAYSVSGPEKLVELAAESALRQIISRRQVDAVLTEGKAEIQEQTLVAAQEILDKAQAGVRLITVQLVKADPPDEVLPAFQDVASAKEDQVTYLNEAFAYKNEVIPASRGKAAEITAAAEVYREEKITRSRGDAGSFQTRLTAFNENREITQTRLYIETMERILPGVDKLIVDKRIDIQATDLWMLNGRLDGGPFLEGVKK
;
A
#
# COMPACT_ATOMS: atom_id res chain seq x y z
N MET A 1 26.52 36.33 -19.97
CA MET A 1 26.53 35.12 -20.82
C MET A 1 26.43 33.83 -20.01
N LYS A 2 27.36 33.52 -19.09
CA LYS A 2 27.36 32.27 -18.30
C LYS A 2 26.05 31.98 -17.55
N PHE A 3 25.43 32.99 -16.89
CA PHE A 3 24.12 32.83 -16.25
C PHE A 3 23.00 32.41 -17.20
N GLY A 4 22.95 33.00 -18.41
CA GLY A 4 21.94 32.65 -19.41
C GLY A 4 22.09 31.22 -19.90
N LEU A 5 23.33 30.77 -20.11
CA LEU A 5 23.62 29.37 -20.47
C LEU A 5 23.29 28.40 -19.34
N ALA A 6 23.57 28.76 -18.09
CA ALA A 6 23.24 27.96 -16.91
C ALA A 6 21.71 27.78 -16.76
N TRP A 7 20.95 28.87 -16.84
CA TRP A 7 19.49 28.84 -16.77
C TRP A 7 18.89 28.02 -17.92
N TYR A 8 19.38 28.21 -19.14
CA TYR A 8 18.85 27.54 -20.33
C TYR A 8 19.10 26.02 -20.34
N SER A 9 20.17 25.56 -19.68
CA SER A 9 20.60 24.15 -19.69
C SER A 9 20.26 23.38 -18.42
N GLY A 10 20.08 24.08 -17.29
CA GLY A 10 20.05 23.46 -15.96
C GLY A 10 21.43 22.97 -15.46
N SER A 11 22.54 23.35 -16.11
CA SER A 11 23.90 22.90 -15.73
C SER A 11 24.35 23.52 -14.42
N LEU A 12 24.71 22.65 -13.47
CA LEU A 12 25.24 23.04 -12.16
C LEU A 12 26.67 23.59 -12.31
N ALA A 13 27.46 23.04 -13.23
CA ALA A 13 28.82 23.51 -13.48
C ALA A 13 28.84 24.92 -14.07
N LEU A 14 27.94 25.20 -15.03
CA LEU A 14 27.77 26.54 -15.57
C LEU A 14 27.22 27.52 -14.55
N LYS A 15 26.27 27.09 -13.70
CA LYS A 15 25.75 27.92 -12.59
C LYS A 15 26.89 28.30 -11.63
N ALA A 16 27.73 27.33 -11.26
CA ALA A 16 28.90 27.57 -10.41
C ALA A 16 29.89 28.54 -11.07
N GLY A 17 30.20 28.33 -12.35
CA GLY A 17 31.12 29.18 -13.10
C GLY A 17 30.57 30.59 -13.38
N ALA A 18 29.25 30.75 -13.41
CA ALA A 18 28.60 32.07 -13.56
C ALA A 18 28.73 32.89 -12.28
N TRP A 19 28.51 32.26 -11.13
CA TRP A 19 28.69 32.87 -9.81
C TRP A 19 30.14 33.28 -9.56
N HIS A 20 31.11 32.42 -9.91
CA HIS A 20 32.54 32.77 -9.85
C HIS A 20 32.85 34.06 -10.60
N SER A 21 32.49 34.12 -11.89
CA SER A 21 32.75 35.31 -12.72
C SER A 21 31.96 36.55 -12.27
N PHE A 22 30.80 36.38 -11.63
CA PHE A 22 30.06 37.49 -11.03
C PHE A 22 30.81 38.08 -9.84
N SER A 23 31.32 37.22 -8.96
CA SER A 23 32.16 37.62 -7.84
C SER A 23 33.42 38.35 -8.31
N ASP A 24 34.07 37.88 -9.37
CA ASP A 24 35.27 38.54 -9.92
C ASP A 24 34.98 39.96 -10.43
N ILE A 25 33.83 40.17 -11.09
CA ILE A 25 33.40 41.51 -11.53
C ILE A 25 33.19 42.43 -10.33
N PHE A 26 32.53 41.93 -9.29
CA PHE A 26 32.25 42.70 -8.09
C PHE A 26 33.53 43.05 -7.31
N VAL A 27 34.43 42.07 -7.14
CA VAL A 27 35.78 42.27 -6.57
C VAL A 27 36.54 43.32 -7.37
N SER A 28 36.60 43.17 -8.69
CA SER A 28 37.32 44.08 -9.58
C SER A 28 36.76 45.51 -9.52
N GLY A 29 35.44 45.67 -9.43
CA GLY A 29 34.78 46.98 -9.31
C GLY A 29 35.09 47.70 -8.00
N ILE A 30 35.14 46.96 -6.90
CA ILE A 30 35.52 47.49 -5.58
C ILE A 30 36.99 47.86 -5.54
N VAL A 31 37.87 46.99 -6.06
CA VAL A 31 39.31 47.28 -6.18
C VAL A 31 39.55 48.51 -7.05
N LEU A 32 38.85 48.63 -8.18
CA LEU A 32 38.95 49.80 -9.06
C LEU A 32 38.52 51.08 -8.34
N SER A 33 37.44 51.02 -7.55
CA SER A 33 36.96 52.14 -6.75
C SER A 33 37.98 52.54 -5.67
N GLY A 34 38.59 51.56 -4.99
CA GLY A 34 39.71 51.78 -4.06
C GLY A 34 40.91 52.45 -4.75
N LEU A 35 41.31 51.96 -5.92
CA LEU A 35 42.42 52.54 -6.70
C LEU A 35 42.13 53.97 -7.21
N ILE A 36 40.89 54.28 -7.59
CA ILE A 36 40.47 55.63 -8.00
C ILE A 36 40.51 56.58 -6.79
N LEU A 37 40.03 56.13 -5.63
CA LEU A 37 40.07 56.91 -4.40
C LEU A 37 41.51 57.14 -3.90
N ALA A 38 42.39 56.15 -4.10
CA ALA A 38 43.81 56.21 -3.72
C ALA A 38 44.66 57.16 -4.58
N ARG A 39 44.14 57.66 -5.73
CA ARG A 39 44.83 58.67 -6.54
C ARG A 39 44.75 60.10 -5.99
N LYS A 40 43.89 60.37 -4.99
CA LYS A 40 43.91 61.65 -4.26
C LYS A 40 45.01 61.61 -3.18
N GLU A 41 45.98 62.53 -3.25
CA GLU A 41 47.16 62.54 -2.37
C GLU A 41 46.84 62.57 -0.87
N ASP A 42 45.75 63.24 -0.47
CA ASP A 42 45.30 63.32 0.94
C ASP A 42 44.77 61.98 1.50
N VAL A 43 44.35 61.06 0.63
CA VAL A 43 43.77 59.76 1.00
C VAL A 43 44.85 58.71 1.23
N ARG A 44 45.99 58.83 0.54
CA ARG A 44 47.08 57.84 0.49
C ARG A 44 47.78 57.60 1.84
N ARG A 45 47.64 58.51 2.81
CA ARG A 45 48.25 58.45 4.16
C ARG A 45 47.26 58.10 5.29
N SER A 46 45.96 58.00 5.01
CA SER A 46 44.97 57.72 6.05
C SER A 46 44.90 56.23 6.37
N HIS A 47 45.37 55.85 7.56
CA HIS A 47 45.27 54.48 8.09
C HIS A 47 43.82 53.98 8.18
N GLY A 48 42.84 54.88 8.23
CA GLY A 48 41.41 54.53 8.24
C GLY A 48 40.91 53.93 6.92
N ILE A 49 41.43 54.39 5.78
CA ILE A 49 40.95 53.97 4.46
C ILE A 49 41.45 52.57 4.12
N SER A 50 42.72 52.25 4.41
CA SER A 50 43.25 50.88 4.27
C SER A 50 42.51 49.87 5.16
N ARG A 51 42.07 50.25 6.37
CA ARG A 51 41.24 49.38 7.22
C ARG A 51 39.86 49.12 6.62
N ILE A 52 39.26 50.13 5.98
CA ILE A 52 37.99 49.98 5.27
C ILE A 52 38.15 49.04 4.07
N GLU A 53 39.21 49.21 3.26
CA GLU A 53 39.50 48.34 2.12
C GLU A 53 39.67 46.87 2.54
N ASN A 54 40.44 46.61 3.59
CA ASN A 54 40.62 45.26 4.10
C ASN A 54 39.33 44.71 4.76
N GLY A 55 38.53 45.55 5.42
CA GLY A 55 37.21 45.16 5.93
C GLY A 55 36.24 44.76 4.81
N VAL A 56 36.23 45.52 3.72
CA VAL A 56 35.43 45.22 2.53
C VAL A 56 35.90 43.92 1.87
N ALA A 57 37.21 43.71 1.73
CA ALA A 57 37.76 42.46 1.20
C ALA A 57 37.35 41.23 2.03
N LEU A 58 37.31 41.36 3.36
CA LEU A 58 36.85 40.29 4.26
C LEU A 58 35.37 39.95 4.04
N VAL A 59 34.51 40.97 3.90
CA VAL A 59 33.08 40.76 3.60
C VAL A 59 32.90 40.07 2.24
N ILE A 60 33.65 40.50 1.22
CA ILE A 60 33.59 39.87 -0.11
C ILE A 60 34.06 38.41 -0.04
N GLY A 61 35.16 38.13 0.65
CA GLY A 61 35.63 36.76 0.85
C GLY A 61 34.57 35.87 1.50
N LEU A 62 33.85 36.38 2.50
CA LEU A 62 32.75 35.67 3.16
C LEU A 62 31.56 35.45 2.22
N LEU A 63 31.19 36.44 1.41
CA LEU A 63 30.13 36.30 0.40
C LEU A 63 30.48 35.26 -0.67
N ILE A 64 31.73 35.23 -1.15
CA ILE A 64 32.21 34.23 -2.10
C ILE A 64 32.11 32.82 -1.49
N LEU A 65 32.49 32.66 -0.22
CA LEU A 65 32.37 31.40 0.50
C LEU A 65 30.91 30.98 0.69
N TYR A 66 30.03 31.91 1.00
CA TYR A 66 28.59 31.66 1.09
C TYR A 66 28.02 31.17 -0.24
N VAL A 67 28.35 31.84 -1.34
CA VAL A 67 27.95 31.42 -2.70
C VAL A 67 28.51 30.04 -3.03
N GLY A 68 29.78 29.77 -2.69
CA GLY A 68 30.38 28.44 -2.84
C GLY A 68 29.64 27.36 -2.05
N TYR A 69 29.22 27.66 -0.81
CA TYR A 69 28.42 26.77 0.02
C TYR A 69 27.02 26.50 -0.57
N ASP A 70 26.33 27.52 -1.05
CA ASP A 70 25.01 27.41 -1.69
C ASP A 70 25.06 26.47 -2.90
N ILE A 71 26.05 26.67 -3.78
CA ILE A 71 26.26 25.81 -4.94
C ILE A 71 26.66 24.39 -4.51
N PHE A 72 27.45 24.22 -3.46
CA PHE A 72 27.81 22.90 -2.94
C PHE A 72 26.57 22.12 -2.49
N MET A 73 25.64 22.78 -1.79
CA MET A 73 24.40 22.16 -1.34
C MET A 73 23.52 21.75 -2.51
N ASP A 74 23.43 22.57 -3.56
CA ASP A 74 22.75 22.20 -4.81
C ASP A 74 23.35 20.94 -5.45
N VAL A 75 24.68 20.77 -5.41
CA VAL A 75 25.36 19.60 -5.99
C VAL A 75 25.14 18.33 -5.17
N VAL A 76 25.13 18.44 -3.84
CA VAL A 76 24.98 17.29 -2.92
C VAL A 76 23.52 16.85 -2.79
N GLN A 77 22.59 17.80 -2.63
CA GLN A 77 21.18 17.53 -2.35
C GLN A 77 20.30 17.53 -3.60
N GLY A 78 20.72 18.19 -4.68
CA GLY A 78 19.93 18.29 -5.90
C GLY A 78 19.70 16.93 -6.58
N SER A 79 18.49 16.73 -7.11
CA SER A 79 18.16 15.59 -7.99
C SER A 79 18.84 15.76 -9.36
N GLN A 80 19.12 14.65 -10.07
CA GLN A 80 19.73 14.74 -11.41
C GLN A 80 18.70 15.30 -12.38
N THR A 81 18.65 16.63 -12.52
CA THR A 81 17.89 17.27 -13.59
C THR A 81 18.58 16.98 -14.91
N ALA A 82 17.86 16.36 -15.84
CA ALA A 82 18.38 16.14 -17.19
C ALA A 82 18.69 17.49 -17.84
N LEU A 83 19.92 17.65 -18.32
CA LEU A 83 20.34 18.86 -19.02
C LEU A 83 19.62 18.96 -20.36
N THR A 84 19.15 20.16 -20.69
CA THR A 84 18.50 20.48 -21.95
C THR A 84 19.47 21.20 -22.89
N ASN A 85 19.34 20.97 -24.20
CA ASN A 85 20.06 21.70 -25.25
C ASN A 85 21.59 21.76 -25.09
N VAL A 86 22.19 20.68 -24.59
CA VAL A 86 23.63 20.58 -24.28
C VAL A 86 24.56 21.00 -25.43
N PRO A 87 24.33 20.68 -26.72
CA PRO A 87 25.20 21.12 -27.81
C PRO A 87 25.28 22.65 -27.97
N ALA A 88 24.14 23.35 -27.87
CA ALA A 88 24.11 24.81 -27.96
C ALA A 88 24.84 25.45 -26.77
N VAL A 89 24.75 24.81 -25.60
CA VAL A 89 25.34 25.26 -24.35
C VAL A 89 26.86 25.06 -24.35
N ILE A 90 27.34 23.93 -24.90
CA ILE A 90 28.78 23.70 -25.18
C ILE A 90 29.31 24.77 -26.13
N GLY A 91 28.58 25.07 -27.22
CA GLY A 91 28.97 26.13 -28.16
C GLY A 91 29.06 27.51 -27.49
N GLY A 92 28.06 27.88 -26.68
CA GLY A 92 28.08 29.12 -25.90
C GLY A 92 29.20 29.19 -24.87
N ALA A 93 29.46 28.10 -24.14
CA ALA A 93 30.56 28.01 -23.19
C ALA A 93 31.93 28.06 -23.90
N GLY A 94 32.04 27.47 -25.10
CA GLY A 94 33.20 27.61 -25.98
C GLY A 94 33.49 29.07 -26.36
N LEU A 95 32.45 29.86 -26.66
CA LEU A 95 32.61 31.30 -26.89
C LEU A 95 33.14 32.02 -25.64
N THR A 96 32.65 31.66 -24.44
CA THR A 96 33.18 32.27 -23.19
C THR A 96 34.67 31.96 -22.98
N ILE A 97 35.10 30.74 -23.30
CA ILE A 97 36.51 30.34 -23.24
C ILE A 97 37.34 31.15 -24.24
N ALA A 98 36.84 31.30 -25.47
CA ALA A 98 37.52 32.09 -26.51
C ALA A 98 37.72 33.54 -26.05
N VAL A 99 36.67 34.18 -25.52
CA VAL A 99 36.75 35.56 -24.98
C VAL A 99 37.77 35.64 -23.84
N SER A 100 37.73 34.73 -22.86
CA SER A 100 38.70 34.70 -21.77
C SER A 100 40.14 34.46 -22.24
N TYR A 101 40.34 33.62 -23.26
CA TYR A 101 41.65 33.38 -23.87
C TYR A 101 42.21 34.65 -24.52
N PHE A 102 41.43 35.34 -25.35
CA PHE A 102 41.84 36.58 -25.99
C PHE A 102 42.11 37.67 -24.96
N MET A 103 41.25 37.80 -23.95
CA MET A 103 41.42 38.77 -22.87
C MET A 103 42.71 38.51 -22.06
N ALA A 104 42.99 37.26 -21.70
CA ALA A 104 44.21 36.87 -21.01
C ALA A 104 45.46 37.18 -21.86
N ARG A 105 45.46 36.79 -23.15
CA ARG A 105 46.55 37.08 -24.10
C ARG A 105 46.79 38.58 -24.25
N TYR A 106 45.71 39.35 -24.41
CA TYR A 106 45.77 40.80 -24.59
C TYR A 106 46.32 41.50 -23.35
N LYS A 107 45.80 41.18 -22.15
CA LYS A 107 46.30 41.73 -20.88
C LYS A 107 47.78 41.43 -20.66
N ILE A 108 48.22 40.19 -20.90
CA ILE A 108 49.65 39.82 -20.77
C ILE A 108 50.51 40.55 -21.79
N PHE A 109 50.03 40.70 -23.03
CA PHE A 109 50.77 41.41 -24.08
C PHE A 109 50.93 42.89 -23.74
N VAL A 110 49.83 43.60 -23.49
CA VAL A 110 49.87 45.03 -23.11
C VAL A 110 50.63 45.22 -21.80
N GLY A 111 50.50 44.29 -20.84
CA GLY A 111 51.22 44.35 -19.58
C GLY A 111 52.74 44.24 -19.75
N ARG A 112 53.22 43.47 -20.74
CA ARG A 112 54.65 43.42 -21.07
C ARG A 112 55.12 44.66 -21.82
N GLU A 113 54.31 45.19 -22.72
CA GLU A 113 54.64 46.38 -23.51
C GLU A 113 54.67 47.65 -22.66
N THR A 114 53.81 47.71 -21.63
CA THR A 114 53.70 48.85 -20.70
C THR A 114 54.47 48.66 -19.40
N ASP A 115 55.26 47.59 -19.29
CA ASP A 115 56.01 47.16 -18.09
C ASP A 115 55.15 47.25 -16.81
N SER A 116 53.94 46.70 -16.89
CA SER A 116 52.93 46.75 -15.83
C SER A 116 52.74 45.35 -15.20
N PRO A 117 53.38 45.06 -14.06
CA PRO A 117 53.24 43.79 -13.36
C PRO A 117 51.80 43.46 -12.95
N SER A 118 51.00 44.49 -12.62
CA SER A 118 49.58 44.31 -12.25
C SER A 118 48.74 43.84 -13.43
N LEU A 119 48.97 44.39 -14.63
CA LEU A 119 48.24 43.98 -15.83
C LEU A 119 48.64 42.58 -16.30
N ILE A 120 49.93 42.21 -16.12
CA ILE A 120 50.40 40.84 -16.36
C ILE A 120 49.72 39.87 -15.37
N ALA A 121 49.66 40.22 -14.08
CA ALA A 121 49.01 39.40 -13.04
C ALA A 121 47.51 39.21 -13.31
N ASP A 122 46.79 40.27 -13.69
CA ASP A 122 45.38 40.21 -14.08
C ASP A 122 45.17 39.36 -15.37
N GLY A 123 46.14 39.38 -16.27
CA GLY A 123 46.18 38.47 -17.42
C GLY A 123 46.32 37.00 -17.02
N PHE A 124 47.12 36.68 -15.99
CA PHE A 124 47.19 35.33 -15.42
C PHE A 124 45.91 34.92 -14.69
N HIS A 125 45.24 35.84 -13.99
CA HIS A 125 43.94 35.58 -13.38
C HIS A 125 42.88 35.23 -14.44
N SER A 126 42.82 36.02 -15.52
CA SER A 126 41.94 35.76 -16.67
C SER A 126 42.22 34.39 -17.33
N LYS A 127 43.46 33.90 -17.25
CA LYS A 127 43.87 32.56 -17.73
C LYS A 127 43.35 31.44 -16.81
N LEU A 128 43.29 31.66 -15.50
CA LEU A 128 42.69 30.70 -14.56
C LEU A 128 41.17 30.58 -14.77
N ASP A 129 40.49 31.69 -15.08
CA ASP A 129 39.06 31.69 -15.43
C ASP A 129 38.76 30.95 -16.74
N MET A 130 39.69 31.02 -17.69
CA MET A 130 39.62 30.21 -18.91
C MET A 130 39.71 28.72 -18.56
N TYR A 131 40.66 28.31 -17.73
CA TYR A 131 40.82 26.91 -17.33
C TYR A 131 39.62 26.39 -16.53
N SER A 132 39.04 27.18 -15.63
CA SER A 132 37.81 26.79 -14.91
C SER A 132 36.63 26.61 -15.88
N SER A 133 36.52 27.48 -16.90
CA SER A 133 35.50 27.37 -17.95
C SER A 133 35.72 26.14 -18.86
N MET A 134 36.98 25.72 -19.08
CA MET A 134 37.29 24.47 -19.78
C MET A 134 36.84 23.22 -19.01
N VAL A 135 36.96 23.22 -17.68
CA VAL A 135 36.46 22.13 -16.82
C VAL A 135 34.95 21.97 -16.99
N VAL A 136 34.22 23.08 -17.06
CA VAL A 136 32.77 23.08 -17.31
C VAL A 136 32.44 22.47 -18.68
N VAL A 137 33.13 22.90 -19.74
CA VAL A 137 32.92 22.35 -21.09
C VAL A 137 33.23 20.85 -21.15
N PHE A 138 34.30 20.41 -20.49
CA PHE A 138 34.62 18.99 -20.40
C PHE A 138 33.53 18.20 -19.68
N GLY A 139 32.97 18.75 -18.59
CA GLY A 139 31.82 18.19 -17.88
C GLY A 139 30.59 18.03 -18.78
N LEU A 140 30.28 19.04 -19.60
CA LEU A 140 29.16 19.03 -20.55
C LEU A 140 29.38 18.05 -21.72
N ILE A 141 30.59 17.97 -22.26
CA ILE A 141 30.94 16.97 -23.30
C ILE A 141 30.80 15.55 -22.71
N GLY A 142 31.26 15.34 -21.47
CA GLY A 142 31.07 14.09 -20.74
C GLY A 142 29.60 13.72 -20.58
N TYR A 143 28.75 14.69 -20.24
CA TYR A 143 27.30 14.50 -20.19
C TYR A 143 26.74 14.08 -21.58
N GLN A 144 27.19 14.72 -22.66
CA GLN A 144 26.73 14.45 -24.03
C GLN A 144 27.03 13.00 -24.49
N ILE A 145 28.13 12.40 -24.03
CA ILE A 145 28.51 11.01 -24.35
C ILE A 145 27.87 9.98 -23.40
N GLY A 146 26.90 10.39 -22.58
CA GLY A 146 26.12 9.51 -21.69
C GLY A 146 26.63 9.42 -20.26
N LEU A 147 27.68 10.16 -19.88
CA LEU A 147 28.17 10.23 -18.51
C LEU A 147 27.43 11.35 -17.76
N THR A 148 26.19 11.10 -17.35
CA THR A 148 25.25 12.10 -16.80
C THR A 148 25.76 12.85 -15.57
N THR A 149 26.78 12.34 -14.90
CA THR A 149 27.35 12.91 -13.68
C THR A 149 28.56 13.80 -13.90
N MET A 150 29.06 13.91 -15.13
CA MET A 150 30.26 14.72 -15.45
C MET A 150 30.04 16.21 -15.20
N ASP A 151 28.84 16.74 -15.45
CA ASP A 151 28.49 18.12 -15.11
C ASP A 151 28.60 18.38 -13.60
N ARG A 152 28.09 17.48 -12.76
CA ARG A 152 28.24 17.60 -11.30
C ARG A 152 29.69 17.58 -10.84
N MET A 153 30.52 16.72 -11.43
CA MET A 153 31.95 16.70 -11.10
C MET A 153 32.63 18.03 -11.47
N ALA A 154 32.33 18.56 -12.64
CA ALA A 154 32.81 19.88 -13.04
C ALA A 154 32.33 20.97 -12.08
N ALA A 155 31.07 20.90 -11.61
CA ALA A 155 30.54 21.80 -10.61
C ALA A 155 31.30 21.73 -9.27
N VAL A 156 31.60 20.53 -8.75
CA VAL A 156 32.40 20.36 -7.52
C VAL A 156 33.78 20.99 -7.67
N VAL A 157 34.44 20.79 -8.80
CA VAL A 157 35.77 21.38 -9.07
C VAL A 157 35.67 22.90 -9.07
N VAL A 158 34.67 23.47 -9.75
CA VAL A 158 34.47 24.92 -9.77
C VAL A 158 34.15 25.47 -8.38
N VAL A 159 33.28 24.80 -7.61
CA VAL A 159 32.99 25.17 -6.21
C VAL A 159 34.25 25.17 -5.35
N ALA A 160 35.12 24.16 -5.50
CA ALA A 160 36.38 24.10 -4.77
C ALA A 160 37.32 25.27 -5.15
N LEU A 161 37.36 25.66 -6.43
CA LEU A 161 38.14 26.82 -6.89
C LEU A 161 37.58 28.13 -6.32
N VAL A 162 36.26 28.30 -6.33
CA VAL A 162 35.55 29.47 -5.75
C VAL A 162 35.82 29.56 -4.25
N ALA A 163 35.67 28.44 -3.54
CA ALA A 163 35.89 28.37 -2.10
C ALA A 163 37.37 28.66 -1.75
N TRP A 164 38.31 28.14 -2.54
CA TRP A 164 39.73 28.48 -2.38
C TRP A 164 39.95 29.98 -2.52
N ALA A 165 39.44 30.59 -3.60
CA ALA A 165 39.61 32.03 -3.85
C ALA A 165 39.01 32.87 -2.71
N GLY A 166 37.82 32.51 -2.23
CA GLY A 166 37.16 33.16 -1.10
C GLY A 166 37.98 33.06 0.20
N LEU A 167 38.52 31.89 0.52
CA LEU A 167 39.39 31.69 1.69
C LEU A 167 40.68 32.51 1.56
N GLU A 168 41.29 32.54 0.39
CA GLU A 168 42.53 33.28 0.14
C GLU A 168 42.35 34.79 0.37
N ILE A 169 41.27 35.36 -0.17
CA ILE A 169 40.91 36.77 0.03
C ILE A 169 40.63 37.05 1.51
N MET A 170 39.84 36.19 2.16
CA MET A 170 39.45 36.35 3.57
C MET A 170 40.66 36.30 4.52
N PHE A 171 41.55 35.32 4.35
CA PHE A 171 42.76 35.20 5.16
C PHE A 171 43.74 36.35 4.91
N GLY A 172 43.94 36.74 3.64
CA GLY A 172 44.78 37.89 3.29
C GLY A 172 44.28 39.18 3.94
N ALA A 173 42.99 39.45 3.85
CA ALA A 173 42.34 40.61 4.46
C ALA A 173 42.41 40.59 6.00
N SER A 174 42.16 39.43 6.63
CA SER A 174 42.21 39.28 8.10
C SER A 174 43.62 39.53 8.63
N LEU A 175 44.65 39.04 7.94
CA LEU A 175 46.04 39.24 8.32
C LEU A 175 46.46 40.71 8.14
N ALA A 176 46.05 41.35 7.04
CA ALA A 176 46.31 42.76 6.78
C ALA A 176 45.69 43.69 7.85
N LEU A 177 44.46 43.39 8.30
CA LEU A 177 43.81 44.11 9.42
C LEU A 177 44.58 43.99 10.73
N ARG A 178 45.17 42.82 11.02
CA ARG A 178 45.97 42.58 12.24
C ARG A 178 47.35 43.22 12.18
N ALA A 179 47.99 43.23 11.01
CA ALA A 179 49.34 43.75 10.81
C ALA A 179 49.39 45.27 10.58
N GLY A 180 48.25 45.93 10.35
CA GLY A 180 48.17 47.39 10.19
C GLY A 180 48.83 47.95 8.93
N GLY A 181 49.14 47.10 7.94
CA GLY A 181 49.89 47.46 6.73
C GLY A 181 49.02 47.59 5.47
N LEU A 182 49.58 48.25 4.45
CA LEU A 182 49.04 48.30 3.09
C LEU A 182 49.03 46.90 2.45
N PRO A 183 48.04 46.59 1.61
CA PRO A 183 47.80 45.25 1.14
C PRO A 183 48.94 44.79 0.21
N ASP A 184 49.66 43.74 0.61
CA ASP A 184 50.33 42.85 -0.35
C ASP A 184 49.36 41.72 -0.78
N VAL A 185 48.06 42.06 -0.81
CA VAL A 185 46.93 41.17 -1.13
C VAL A 185 46.87 40.91 -2.66
N LEU A 186 47.67 41.63 -3.44
CA LEU A 186 47.79 41.50 -4.90
C LEU A 186 48.81 40.44 -5.36
N HIS A 187 49.69 39.96 -4.49
CA HIS A 187 50.57 38.84 -4.81
C HIS A 187 49.91 37.54 -4.35
N GLY A 188 48.93 37.07 -5.14
CA GLY A 188 48.12 35.86 -4.92
C GLY A 188 48.92 34.56 -4.82
N ASN A 189 49.66 34.41 -3.72
CA ASN A 189 50.53 33.25 -3.45
C ASN A 189 50.80 33.00 -1.96
N TYR A 190 50.08 33.61 -1.00
CA TYR A 190 50.38 33.41 0.43
C TYR A 190 50.07 31.97 0.89
N LEU A 191 48.87 31.48 0.54
CA LEU A 191 48.46 30.09 0.78
C LEU A 191 49.24 29.12 -0.11
N LEU A 192 49.49 29.46 -1.37
CA LEU A 192 50.27 28.63 -2.30
C LEU A 192 51.72 28.44 -1.83
N ARG A 193 52.40 29.47 -1.30
CA ARG A 193 53.77 29.32 -0.77
C ARG A 193 53.86 28.40 0.46
N HIS A 194 52.83 28.36 1.30
CA HIS A 194 52.77 27.44 2.44
C HIS A 194 52.30 26.03 2.05
N ALA A 195 51.31 25.92 1.15
CA ALA A 195 50.82 24.65 0.61
C ALA A 195 51.90 23.93 -0.22
N VAL A 196 52.71 24.66 -0.99
CA VAL A 196 53.82 24.11 -1.80
C VAL A 196 54.88 23.44 -0.93
N LYS A 197 55.15 23.91 0.29
CA LYS A 197 56.08 23.21 1.21
C LYS A 197 55.57 21.83 1.66
N TRP A 198 54.26 21.63 1.67
CA TRP A 198 53.61 20.37 2.05
C TRP A 198 53.29 19.45 0.86
N THR A 199 53.43 19.94 -0.38
CA THR A 199 53.13 19.15 -1.60
C THR A 199 53.86 17.80 -1.71
N PRO A 200 55.15 17.61 -1.35
CA PRO A 200 55.76 16.29 -1.45
C PRO A 200 55.25 15.31 -0.37
N PHE A 201 54.89 15.81 0.82
CA PHE A 201 54.37 14.99 1.92
C PHE A 201 52.91 14.57 1.67
N LEU A 202 52.03 15.51 1.32
CA LEU A 202 50.65 15.19 0.93
C LEU A 202 50.58 14.30 -0.32
N ARG A 203 51.50 14.47 -1.28
CA ARG A 203 51.53 13.61 -2.47
C ARG A 203 52.03 12.19 -2.18
N ARG A 204 52.96 12.00 -1.22
CA ARG A 204 53.50 10.68 -0.87
C ARG A 204 52.61 9.90 0.11
N VAL A 205 51.94 10.59 1.03
CA VAL A 205 51.12 9.96 2.09
C VAL A 205 49.63 10.16 1.87
N GLY A 206 49.20 11.37 1.50
CA GLY A 206 47.80 11.68 1.27
C GLY A 206 47.22 11.00 0.02
N ALA A 207 47.98 10.92 -1.07
CA ALA A 207 47.52 10.27 -2.31
C ALA A 207 47.18 8.76 -2.13
N PRO A 208 48.05 7.92 -1.50
CA PRO A 208 47.68 6.53 -1.25
C PRO A 208 46.53 6.38 -0.25
N ILE A 209 46.45 7.24 0.77
CA ILE A 209 45.32 7.22 1.72
C ILE A 209 44.00 7.55 1.03
N LEU A 210 43.97 8.58 0.17
CA LEU A 210 42.80 8.93 -0.62
C LEU A 210 42.42 7.84 -1.63
N LEU A 211 43.42 7.19 -2.23
CA LEU A 211 43.18 6.04 -3.11
C LEU A 211 42.57 4.86 -2.37
N ILE A 212 43.08 4.53 -1.18
CA ILE A 212 42.54 3.46 -0.34
C ILE A 212 41.12 3.82 0.12
N ALA A 213 40.90 5.03 0.62
CA ALA A 213 39.58 5.51 1.01
C ALA A 213 38.59 5.42 -0.16
N TYR A 214 39.00 5.83 -1.36
CA TYR A 214 38.22 5.68 -2.58
C TYR A 214 37.92 4.21 -2.90
N LEU A 215 38.90 3.31 -2.84
CA LEU A 215 38.70 1.89 -3.10
C LEU A 215 37.74 1.24 -2.09
N VAL A 216 37.78 1.64 -0.81
CA VAL A 216 36.88 1.13 0.24
C VAL A 216 35.42 1.51 -0.02
N THR A 217 35.13 2.65 -0.67
CA THR A 217 33.75 3.01 -1.07
C THR A 217 33.09 2.01 -2.03
N GLY A 218 33.86 1.07 -2.57
CA GLY A 218 33.37 -0.03 -3.38
C GLY A 218 32.71 -1.17 -2.60
N ILE A 219 32.83 -1.21 -1.27
CA ILE A 219 32.21 -2.24 -0.43
C ILE A 219 30.74 -1.89 -0.22
N TYR A 220 29.84 -2.87 -0.43
CA TYR A 220 28.41 -2.73 -0.18
C TYR A 220 27.81 -4.07 0.27
N THR A 221 26.65 -3.99 0.91
CA THR A 221 25.91 -5.16 1.41
C THR A 221 24.58 -5.28 0.68
N VAL A 222 24.20 -6.52 0.35
CA VAL A 222 22.87 -6.86 -0.19
C VAL A 222 22.07 -7.56 0.90
N GLY A 223 20.88 -7.05 1.21
CA GLY A 223 19.96 -7.64 2.19
C GLY A 223 19.41 -8.99 1.74
N SER A 224 18.90 -9.79 2.68
CA SER A 224 18.30 -11.10 2.37
C SER A 224 16.97 -11.00 1.60
N ASP A 225 16.33 -9.84 1.66
CA ASP A 225 15.09 -9.47 0.98
C ASP A 225 15.33 -8.79 -0.39
N GLN A 226 16.60 -8.57 -0.74
CA GLN A 226 17.03 -7.79 -1.90
C GLN A 226 17.87 -8.62 -2.87
N VAL A 227 17.77 -8.27 -4.15
CA VAL A 227 18.69 -8.73 -5.19
C VAL A 227 19.39 -7.52 -5.80
N GLY A 228 20.71 -7.62 -5.91
CA GLY A 228 21.54 -6.56 -6.49
C GLY A 228 21.76 -6.74 -7.99
N ILE A 229 21.63 -5.66 -8.75
CA ILE A 229 21.96 -5.60 -10.18
C ILE A 229 23.18 -4.70 -10.36
N LYS A 230 24.32 -5.30 -10.72
CA LYS A 230 25.57 -4.56 -10.91
C LYS A 230 25.73 -4.11 -12.34
N LYS A 231 25.82 -2.80 -12.51
CA LYS A 231 26.12 -2.12 -13.77
C LYS A 231 27.59 -1.70 -13.79
N ARG A 232 28.22 -1.79 -14.96
CA ARG A 232 29.53 -1.24 -15.25
C ARG A 232 29.42 -0.32 -16.45
N PHE A 233 29.77 0.96 -16.28
CA PHE A 233 29.54 2.01 -17.29
C PHE A 233 28.11 2.00 -17.87
N GLY A 234 27.11 1.80 -17.01
CA GLY A 234 25.70 1.74 -17.40
C GLY A 234 25.21 0.41 -18.00
N LYS A 235 26.11 -0.51 -18.38
CA LYS A 235 25.71 -1.84 -18.87
C LYS A 235 25.59 -2.85 -17.73
N PRO A 236 24.49 -3.63 -17.65
CA PRO A 236 24.34 -4.68 -16.64
C PRO A 236 25.37 -5.79 -16.88
N THR A 237 26.23 -6.06 -15.89
CA THR A 237 27.25 -7.12 -15.96
C THR A 237 26.83 -8.35 -15.17
N VAL A 238 26.23 -8.14 -13.99
CA VAL A 238 25.70 -9.22 -13.14
C VAL A 238 24.26 -8.84 -12.78
N LYS A 239 23.34 -9.74 -13.09
CA LYS A 239 21.90 -9.50 -13.01
C LYS A 239 21.26 -10.05 -11.73
N ASP A 240 21.94 -10.95 -11.04
CA ASP A 240 21.47 -11.59 -9.82
C ASP A 240 22.64 -11.71 -8.83
N ILE A 241 22.67 -10.81 -7.86
CA ILE A 241 23.66 -10.81 -6.78
C ILE A 241 22.94 -11.25 -5.51
N GLN A 242 23.37 -12.41 -5.02
CA GLN A 242 22.85 -13.03 -3.81
C GLN A 242 23.16 -12.19 -2.55
N PRO A 243 22.36 -12.33 -1.48
CA PRO A 243 22.59 -11.61 -0.22
C PRO A 243 24.00 -11.80 0.35
N GLY A 244 24.56 -10.74 0.92
CA GLY A 244 25.91 -10.77 1.51
C GLY A 244 26.75 -9.52 1.25
N LEU A 245 28.01 -9.59 1.66
CA LEU A 245 28.99 -8.52 1.46
C LEU A 245 29.64 -8.66 0.08
N HIS A 246 29.58 -7.59 -0.71
CA HIS A 246 30.08 -7.57 -2.08
C HIS A 246 30.99 -6.38 -2.34
N TYR A 247 31.81 -6.52 -3.37
CA TYR A 247 32.69 -5.45 -3.83
C TYR A 247 32.34 -5.02 -5.26
N ARG A 248 32.19 -3.72 -5.47
CA ARG A 248 32.13 -3.08 -6.78
C ARG A 248 33.32 -2.15 -6.93
N LEU A 249 33.70 -1.89 -8.18
CA LEU A 249 34.60 -0.76 -8.41
C LEU A 249 33.88 0.51 -7.94
N PRO A 250 34.58 1.39 -7.20
CA PRO A 250 34.04 2.67 -6.81
C PRO A 250 33.48 3.43 -8.00
N TRP A 251 32.55 4.32 -7.71
CA TRP A 251 31.97 5.19 -8.73
C TRP A 251 33.09 6.01 -9.41
N PRO A 252 33.11 6.21 -10.74
CA PRO A 252 32.03 6.05 -11.72
C PRO A 252 32.01 4.71 -12.48
N PHE A 253 32.91 3.78 -12.15
CA PHE A 253 33.09 2.57 -12.95
C PHE A 253 31.94 1.57 -12.80
N SER A 254 31.37 1.45 -11.60
CA SER A 254 30.28 0.51 -11.35
C SER A 254 29.24 1.07 -10.38
N THR A 255 27.97 0.78 -10.64
CA THR A 255 26.81 1.09 -9.79
C THR A 255 26.03 -0.18 -9.51
N VAL A 256 25.30 -0.21 -8.41
CA VAL A 256 24.47 -1.36 -8.02
C VAL A 256 23.10 -0.83 -7.65
N ASP A 257 22.08 -1.37 -8.30
CA ASP A 257 20.69 -1.11 -7.96
C ASP A 257 20.18 -2.30 -7.15
N LEU A 258 19.55 -2.04 -6.02
CA LEU A 258 18.99 -3.05 -5.13
C LEU A 258 17.48 -3.09 -5.38
N VAL A 259 16.94 -4.28 -5.61
CA VAL A 259 15.50 -4.49 -5.83
C VAL A 259 14.97 -5.40 -4.75
N ASP A 260 13.93 -4.96 -4.03
CA ASP A 260 13.26 -5.77 -3.02
C ASP A 260 12.42 -6.87 -3.70
N VAL A 261 12.86 -8.12 -3.60
CA VAL A 261 12.20 -9.29 -4.20
C VAL A 261 11.24 -9.98 -3.24
N ALA A 262 11.54 -9.96 -1.94
CA ALA A 262 10.72 -10.63 -0.93
C ALA A 262 9.46 -9.84 -0.53
N LYS A 263 9.39 -8.55 -0.87
CA LYS A 263 8.26 -7.69 -0.54
C LYS A 263 7.08 -7.96 -1.47
N VAL A 264 5.98 -8.43 -0.90
CA VAL A 264 4.69 -8.49 -1.60
C VAL A 264 4.16 -7.07 -1.81
N ARG A 265 3.80 -6.76 -3.05
CA ARG A 265 3.23 -5.48 -3.45
C ARG A 265 1.78 -5.67 -3.85
N SER A 266 0.99 -4.64 -3.68
CA SER A 266 -0.40 -4.58 -4.10
C SER A 266 -0.55 -3.52 -5.19
N ALA A 267 -1.27 -3.85 -6.25
CA ALA A 267 -1.76 -2.91 -7.25
C ALA A 267 -3.27 -3.03 -7.34
N GLU A 268 -3.97 -1.90 -7.41
CA GLU A 268 -5.42 -1.86 -7.57
C GLU A 268 -5.75 -1.44 -8.99
N THR A 269 -6.62 -2.20 -9.65
CA THR A 269 -7.13 -1.78 -10.96
C THR A 269 -8.14 -0.65 -10.75
N LEU A 270 -8.26 0.22 -11.76
CA LEU A 270 -9.37 1.16 -11.80
C LEU A 270 -10.68 0.37 -11.87
N LYS A 271 -11.71 0.89 -11.19
CA LYS A 271 -13.07 0.40 -11.42
C LYS A 271 -13.46 0.73 -12.85
N SER A 272 -13.84 -0.29 -13.61
CA SER A 272 -14.19 -0.15 -15.01
C SER A 272 -15.53 -0.83 -15.27
N LEU A 273 -16.34 -0.19 -16.11
CA LEU A 273 -17.58 -0.77 -16.61
C LEU A 273 -17.23 -1.86 -17.63
N MET A 274 -17.70 -3.08 -17.37
CA MET A 274 -17.43 -4.26 -18.17
C MET A 274 -18.74 -4.92 -18.61
N LEU A 275 -18.74 -5.48 -19.82
CA LEU A 275 -19.87 -6.22 -20.38
C LEU A 275 -19.68 -7.71 -20.06
N THR A 276 -20.69 -8.33 -19.47
CA THR A 276 -20.77 -9.77 -19.23
C THR A 276 -21.19 -10.52 -20.50
N GLY A 277 -21.08 -11.84 -20.48
CA GLY A 277 -21.47 -12.69 -21.62
C GLY A 277 -22.97 -12.72 -21.90
N ASP A 278 -23.79 -12.29 -20.94
CA ASP A 278 -25.24 -12.13 -21.05
C ASP A 278 -25.66 -10.65 -21.22
N GLU A 279 -24.74 -9.83 -21.76
CA GLU A 279 -24.98 -8.43 -22.16
C GLU A 279 -25.32 -7.46 -21.01
N ASN A 280 -25.01 -7.82 -19.76
CA ASN A 280 -25.14 -6.91 -18.62
C ASN A 280 -23.89 -6.06 -18.45
N LEU A 281 -24.09 -4.81 -18.06
CA LEU A 281 -23.01 -3.91 -17.66
C LEU A 281 -22.82 -3.99 -16.16
N ILE A 282 -21.57 -4.20 -15.71
CA ILE A 282 -21.20 -4.24 -14.30
C ILE A 282 -19.92 -3.45 -14.06
N GLU A 283 -19.83 -2.75 -12.94
CA GLU A 283 -18.61 -2.09 -12.51
C GLU A 283 -17.77 -3.06 -11.67
N VAL A 284 -16.56 -3.36 -12.15
CA VAL A 284 -15.66 -4.31 -11.48
C VAL A 284 -14.27 -3.71 -11.34
N GLY A 285 -13.65 -3.95 -10.19
CA GLY A 285 -12.24 -3.72 -9.94
C GLY A 285 -11.59 -4.95 -9.32
N ALA A 286 -10.26 -5.00 -9.31
CA ALA A 286 -9.50 -6.05 -8.67
C ALA A 286 -8.27 -5.51 -7.95
N THR A 287 -7.93 -6.16 -6.84
CA THR A 287 -6.65 -5.97 -6.15
C THR A 287 -5.75 -7.13 -6.48
N VAL A 288 -4.54 -6.82 -6.96
CA VAL A 288 -3.55 -7.79 -7.41
C VAL A 288 -2.37 -7.76 -6.47
N HIS A 289 -2.10 -8.90 -5.85
CA HIS A 289 -0.91 -9.11 -5.04
C HIS A 289 0.16 -9.80 -5.86
N TYR A 290 1.36 -9.24 -5.89
CA TYR A 290 2.46 -9.76 -6.68
C TYR A 290 3.81 -9.61 -5.97
N SER A 291 4.79 -10.37 -6.44
CA SER A 291 6.18 -10.32 -5.98
C SER A 291 7.12 -10.25 -7.19
N VAL A 292 8.33 -9.74 -6.98
CA VAL A 292 9.33 -9.67 -8.04
C VAL A 292 10.04 -11.02 -8.12
N GLN A 293 9.91 -11.70 -9.26
CA GLN A 293 10.58 -12.97 -9.53
C GLN A 293 11.97 -12.76 -10.15
N ASN A 294 12.07 -11.82 -11.09
CA ASN A 294 13.33 -11.44 -11.73
C ASN A 294 13.55 -9.93 -11.58
N ALA A 295 14.49 -9.57 -10.70
CA ALA A 295 14.83 -8.18 -10.42
C ALA A 295 15.31 -7.41 -11.67
N PHE A 296 16.04 -8.06 -12.56
CA PHE A 296 16.56 -7.43 -13.78
C PHE A 296 15.44 -7.05 -14.73
N ASP A 297 14.55 -8.00 -15.01
CA ASP A 297 13.44 -7.79 -15.93
C ASP A 297 12.47 -6.74 -15.37
N PHE A 298 12.19 -6.80 -14.06
CA PHE A 298 11.37 -5.83 -13.37
C PHE A 298 11.92 -4.39 -13.46
N ALA A 299 13.23 -4.22 -13.30
CA ALA A 299 13.84 -2.89 -13.30
C ALA A 299 14.11 -2.32 -14.70
N TYR A 300 14.26 -3.16 -15.72
CA TYR A 300 14.82 -2.72 -17.01
C TYR A 300 14.07 -3.18 -18.27
N SER A 301 13.24 -4.23 -18.21
CA SER A 301 12.54 -4.71 -19.41
C SER A 301 11.31 -3.87 -19.74
N VAL A 302 10.63 -3.34 -18.72
CA VAL A 302 9.39 -2.57 -18.89
C VAL A 302 9.49 -1.22 -18.17
N SER A 303 8.99 -0.16 -18.82
CA SER A 303 8.81 1.14 -18.19
C SER A 303 7.54 1.15 -17.34
N GLY A 304 7.68 1.22 -16.01
CA GLY A 304 6.54 1.27 -15.07
C GLY A 304 5.86 -0.09 -14.87
N PRO A 305 6.57 -1.10 -14.33
CA PRO A 305 6.04 -2.45 -14.16
C PRO A 305 4.78 -2.50 -13.28
N GLU A 306 4.65 -1.61 -12.29
CA GLU A 306 3.45 -1.49 -11.46
C GLU A 306 2.20 -1.21 -12.32
N LYS A 307 2.31 -0.26 -13.26
CA LYS A 307 1.20 0.10 -14.14
C LYS A 307 0.86 -1.01 -15.13
N LEU A 308 1.87 -1.74 -15.59
CA LEU A 308 1.66 -2.89 -16.45
C LEU A 308 0.87 -3.99 -15.73
N VAL A 309 1.15 -4.25 -14.45
CA VAL A 309 0.39 -5.22 -13.64
C VAL A 309 -1.09 -4.83 -13.56
N GLU A 310 -1.40 -3.55 -13.30
CA GLU A 310 -2.78 -3.05 -13.29
C GLU A 310 -3.47 -3.29 -14.64
N LEU A 311 -2.83 -2.91 -15.75
CA LEU A 311 -3.39 -3.04 -17.09
C LEU A 311 -3.55 -4.49 -17.53
N ALA A 312 -2.59 -5.36 -17.19
CA ALA A 312 -2.65 -6.79 -17.47
C ALA A 312 -3.80 -7.45 -16.72
N ALA A 313 -3.98 -7.13 -15.44
CA ALA A 313 -5.08 -7.63 -14.63
C ALA A 313 -6.43 -7.11 -15.12
N GLU A 314 -6.55 -5.82 -15.43
CA GLU A 314 -7.78 -5.24 -15.98
C GLU A 314 -8.16 -5.90 -17.32
N SER A 315 -7.18 -6.09 -18.22
CA SER A 315 -7.42 -6.74 -19.52
C SER A 315 -7.82 -8.20 -19.37
N ALA A 316 -7.16 -8.94 -18.47
CA ALA A 316 -7.50 -10.33 -18.19
C ALA A 316 -8.90 -10.43 -17.58
N LEU A 317 -9.21 -9.58 -16.60
CA LEU A 317 -10.50 -9.53 -15.95
C LEU A 317 -11.63 -9.25 -16.94
N ARG A 318 -11.44 -8.26 -17.82
CA ARG A 318 -12.39 -7.91 -18.90
C ARG A 318 -12.64 -9.09 -19.84
N GLN A 319 -11.58 -9.81 -20.22
CA GLN A 319 -11.69 -11.00 -21.06
C GLN A 319 -12.48 -12.12 -20.37
N ILE A 320 -12.19 -12.40 -19.09
CA ILE A 320 -12.89 -13.46 -18.34
C ILE A 320 -14.35 -13.09 -18.12
N ILE A 321 -14.66 -11.87 -17.68
CA ILE A 321 -16.03 -11.40 -17.42
C ILE A 321 -16.88 -11.44 -18.69
N SER A 322 -16.33 -11.09 -19.85
CA SER A 322 -17.06 -11.12 -21.13
C SER A 322 -17.59 -12.50 -21.53
N ARG A 323 -17.14 -13.57 -20.88
CA ARG A 323 -17.57 -14.95 -21.12
C ARG A 323 -18.42 -15.54 -20.00
N ARG A 324 -18.72 -14.75 -18.96
CA ARG A 324 -19.46 -15.18 -17.76
C ARG A 324 -20.79 -14.46 -17.66
N GLN A 325 -21.78 -15.13 -17.08
CA GLN A 325 -23.07 -14.53 -16.76
C GLN A 325 -22.94 -13.61 -15.55
N VAL A 326 -23.81 -12.60 -15.47
CA VAL A 326 -23.78 -11.60 -14.38
C VAL A 326 -23.90 -12.23 -13.00
N ASP A 327 -24.77 -13.24 -12.85
CA ASP A 327 -24.99 -13.95 -11.59
C ASP A 327 -23.70 -14.59 -11.07
N ALA A 328 -22.89 -15.18 -11.95
CA ALA A 328 -21.62 -15.80 -11.58
C ALA A 328 -20.59 -14.77 -11.10
N VAL A 329 -20.61 -13.55 -11.65
CA VAL A 329 -19.70 -12.48 -11.21
C VAL A 329 -20.14 -11.91 -9.86
N LEU A 330 -21.44 -11.84 -9.59
CA LEU A 330 -22.00 -11.28 -8.35
C LEU A 330 -22.02 -12.27 -7.18
N THR A 331 -22.14 -13.57 -7.44
CA THR A 331 -22.35 -14.61 -6.41
C THR A 331 -21.19 -15.62 -6.32
N GLU A 332 -21.40 -16.87 -6.77
CA GLU A 332 -20.55 -18.03 -6.49
C GLU A 332 -19.35 -18.18 -7.43
N GLY A 333 -19.39 -17.58 -8.64
CA GLY A 333 -18.36 -17.74 -9.66
C GLY A 333 -17.08 -16.92 -9.43
N LYS A 334 -17.00 -16.13 -8.36
CA LYS A 334 -15.89 -15.21 -8.09
C LYS A 334 -14.54 -15.92 -7.98
N ALA A 335 -14.49 -17.07 -7.31
CA ALA A 335 -13.25 -17.81 -7.12
C ALA A 335 -12.66 -18.30 -8.46
N GLU A 336 -13.52 -18.85 -9.34
CA GLU A 336 -13.10 -19.30 -10.67
C GLU A 336 -12.63 -18.13 -11.55
N ILE A 337 -13.33 -16.99 -11.48
CA ILE A 337 -12.94 -15.77 -12.19
C ILE A 337 -11.58 -15.28 -11.71
N GLN A 338 -11.33 -15.26 -10.39
CA GLN A 338 -10.05 -14.84 -9.80
C GLN A 338 -8.89 -15.73 -10.26
N GLU A 339 -9.08 -17.05 -10.23
CA GLU A 339 -8.06 -18.01 -10.67
C GLU A 339 -7.74 -17.88 -12.16
N GLN A 340 -8.77 -17.82 -13.01
CA GLN A 340 -8.58 -17.66 -14.46
C GLN A 340 -7.99 -16.31 -14.82
N THR A 341 -8.37 -15.26 -14.11
CA THR A 341 -7.79 -13.92 -14.29
C THR A 341 -6.32 -13.92 -13.89
N LEU A 342 -5.95 -14.59 -12.80
CA LEU A 342 -4.55 -14.73 -12.39
C LEU A 342 -3.70 -15.41 -13.48
N VAL A 343 -4.18 -16.51 -14.04
CA VAL A 343 -3.49 -17.23 -15.13
C VAL A 343 -3.35 -16.34 -16.37
N ALA A 344 -4.44 -15.73 -16.84
CA ALA A 344 -4.43 -14.90 -18.03
C ALA A 344 -3.57 -13.62 -17.85
N ALA A 345 -3.62 -12.99 -16.67
CA ALA A 345 -2.80 -11.82 -16.38
C ALA A 345 -1.31 -12.19 -16.30
N GLN A 346 -0.97 -13.35 -15.72
CA GLN A 346 0.41 -13.85 -15.68
C GLN A 346 0.94 -14.10 -17.11
N GLU A 347 0.14 -14.67 -18.02
CA GLU A 347 0.56 -14.86 -19.42
C GLU A 347 0.88 -13.53 -20.13
N ILE A 348 0.10 -12.48 -19.86
CA ILE A 348 0.37 -11.14 -20.41
C ILE A 348 1.70 -10.59 -19.87
N LEU A 349 1.93 -10.72 -18.56
CA LEU A 349 3.16 -10.25 -17.90
C LEU A 349 4.40 -11.04 -18.32
N ASP A 350 4.26 -12.34 -18.55
CA ASP A 350 5.33 -13.21 -19.03
C ASP A 350 5.73 -12.87 -20.47
N LYS A 351 4.75 -12.63 -21.34
CA LYS A 351 5.00 -12.15 -22.72
C LYS A 351 5.70 -10.80 -22.74
N ALA A 352 5.34 -9.91 -21.81
CA ALA A 352 5.98 -8.61 -21.65
C ALA A 352 7.34 -8.69 -20.94
N GLN A 353 7.75 -9.86 -20.44
CA GLN A 353 8.95 -10.06 -19.64
C GLN A 353 9.03 -9.07 -18.46
N ALA A 354 7.93 -8.92 -17.73
CA ALA A 354 7.85 -7.97 -16.62
C ALA A 354 8.66 -8.39 -15.39
N GLY A 355 9.09 -9.66 -15.29
CA GLY A 355 9.84 -10.18 -14.14
C GLY A 355 9.01 -10.28 -12.86
N VAL A 356 7.67 -10.25 -12.97
CA VAL A 356 6.73 -10.26 -11.86
C VAL A 356 6.01 -11.60 -11.79
N ARG A 357 5.78 -12.09 -10.56
CA ARG A 357 4.90 -13.21 -10.28
C ARG A 357 3.67 -12.77 -9.52
N LEU A 358 2.50 -13.02 -10.10
CA LEU A 358 1.22 -12.83 -9.44
C LEU A 358 1.02 -13.92 -8.37
N ILE A 359 0.58 -13.49 -7.19
CA ILE A 359 0.30 -14.35 -6.04
C ILE A 359 -1.20 -14.57 -5.95
N THR A 360 -1.98 -13.50 -6.04
CA THR A 360 -3.45 -13.55 -5.93
C THR A 360 -4.07 -12.39 -6.68
N VAL A 361 -5.20 -12.64 -7.32
CA VAL A 361 -6.10 -11.61 -7.84
C VAL A 361 -7.38 -11.69 -7.02
N GLN A 362 -7.77 -10.59 -6.39
CA GLN A 362 -9.00 -10.50 -5.61
C GLN A 362 -9.93 -9.54 -6.33
N LEU A 363 -11.13 -10.00 -6.70
CA LEU A 363 -12.17 -9.09 -7.18
C LEU A 363 -12.60 -8.18 -6.03
N VAL A 364 -12.48 -6.87 -6.25
CA VAL A 364 -13.21 -5.88 -5.48
C VAL A 364 -14.70 -6.08 -5.76
N LYS A 365 -15.56 -5.65 -4.82
CA LYS A 365 -17.02 -5.74 -4.94
C LYS A 365 -17.48 -5.34 -6.36
N ALA A 366 -18.08 -6.29 -7.06
CA ALA A 366 -18.72 -6.08 -8.35
C ALA A 366 -20.13 -5.57 -8.09
N ASP A 367 -20.43 -4.38 -8.58
CA ASP A 367 -21.73 -3.72 -8.40
C ASP A 367 -22.33 -3.41 -9.78
N PRO A 368 -23.64 -3.62 -9.99
CA PRO A 368 -24.30 -3.12 -11.18
C PRO A 368 -24.32 -1.57 -11.14
N PRO A 369 -24.48 -0.90 -12.30
CA PRO A 369 -24.60 0.56 -12.35
C PRO A 369 -25.72 1.07 -11.45
N ASP A 370 -25.51 2.24 -10.85
CA ASP A 370 -26.46 2.84 -9.90
C ASP A 370 -27.86 3.03 -10.51
N GLU A 371 -27.94 3.22 -11.83
CA GLU A 371 -29.21 3.40 -12.55
C GLU A 371 -30.09 2.14 -12.57
N VAL A 372 -29.49 0.95 -12.51
CA VAL A 372 -30.19 -0.34 -12.60
C VAL A 372 -30.15 -1.15 -11.30
N LEU A 373 -29.40 -0.68 -10.30
CA LEU A 373 -29.27 -1.32 -9.00
C LEU A 373 -30.63 -1.70 -8.36
N PRO A 374 -31.68 -0.85 -8.37
CA PRO A 374 -32.98 -1.24 -7.81
C PRO A 374 -33.59 -2.48 -8.49
N ALA A 375 -33.49 -2.57 -9.82
CA ALA A 375 -34.04 -3.71 -10.57
C ALA A 375 -33.28 -5.01 -10.27
N PHE A 376 -31.95 -4.93 -10.07
CA PHE A 376 -31.16 -6.08 -9.64
C PHE A 376 -31.51 -6.53 -8.22
N GLN A 377 -31.76 -5.59 -7.31
CA GLN A 377 -32.22 -5.89 -5.95
C GLN A 377 -33.60 -6.55 -5.96
N ASP A 378 -34.52 -6.12 -6.82
CA ASP A 378 -35.83 -6.75 -6.99
C ASP A 378 -35.72 -8.21 -7.44
N VAL A 379 -34.84 -8.52 -8.41
CA VAL A 379 -34.61 -9.91 -8.87
C VAL A 379 -33.99 -10.75 -7.76
N ALA A 380 -33.06 -10.20 -6.99
CA ALA A 380 -32.45 -10.90 -5.86
C ALA A 380 -33.50 -11.19 -4.76
N SER A 381 -34.33 -10.20 -4.42
CA SER A 381 -35.45 -10.36 -3.47
C SER A 381 -36.43 -11.42 -3.96
N ALA A 382 -36.80 -11.41 -5.24
CA ALA A 382 -37.70 -12.40 -5.81
C ALA A 382 -37.13 -13.83 -5.76
N LYS A 383 -35.82 -14.01 -5.94
CA LYS A 383 -35.15 -15.31 -5.76
C LYS A 383 -35.17 -15.75 -4.29
N GLU A 384 -34.97 -14.83 -3.35
CA GLU A 384 -35.05 -15.11 -1.91
C GLU A 384 -36.48 -15.48 -1.49
N ASP A 385 -37.49 -14.78 -2.01
CA ASP A 385 -38.91 -15.08 -1.81
C ASP A 385 -39.25 -16.46 -2.39
N GLN A 386 -38.75 -16.80 -3.58
CA GLN A 386 -38.93 -18.12 -4.18
C GLN A 386 -38.40 -19.24 -3.26
N VAL A 387 -37.19 -19.09 -2.74
CA VAL A 387 -36.59 -20.05 -1.81
C VAL A 387 -37.42 -20.15 -0.52
N THR A 388 -37.92 -19.03 -0.02
CA THR A 388 -38.79 -18.96 1.15
C THR A 388 -40.09 -19.74 0.92
N TYR A 389 -40.82 -19.47 -0.16
CA TYR A 389 -42.05 -20.19 -0.50
C TYR A 389 -41.82 -21.69 -0.70
N LEU A 390 -40.69 -22.07 -1.30
CA LEU A 390 -40.33 -23.48 -1.45
C LEU A 390 -40.12 -24.16 -0.09
N ASN A 391 -39.41 -23.49 0.82
CA ASN A 391 -39.17 -23.99 2.17
C ASN A 391 -40.46 -24.09 2.99
N GLU A 392 -41.35 -23.09 2.90
CA GLU A 392 -42.67 -23.11 3.52
C GLU A 392 -43.53 -24.25 2.96
N ALA A 393 -43.53 -24.45 1.64
CA ALA A 393 -44.25 -25.56 1.01
C ALA A 393 -43.71 -26.93 1.46
N PHE A 394 -42.39 -27.07 1.59
CA PHE A 394 -41.79 -28.29 2.13
C PHE A 394 -42.13 -28.48 3.60
N ALA A 395 -42.10 -27.44 4.41
CA ALA A 395 -42.50 -27.49 5.82
C ALA A 395 -43.96 -27.94 5.95
N TYR A 396 -44.88 -27.33 5.20
CA TYR A 396 -46.28 -27.70 5.16
C TYR A 396 -46.47 -29.16 4.73
N LYS A 397 -45.79 -29.61 3.68
CA LYS A 397 -45.82 -31.02 3.24
C LYS A 397 -45.34 -31.97 4.34
N ASN A 398 -44.24 -31.61 5.01
CA ASN A 398 -43.61 -32.40 6.06
C ASN A 398 -44.41 -32.38 7.38
N GLU A 399 -45.34 -31.45 7.56
CA GLU A 399 -46.29 -31.43 8.67
C GLU A 399 -47.54 -32.25 8.34
N VAL A 400 -48.20 -31.95 7.21
CA VAL A 400 -49.53 -32.51 6.88
C VAL A 400 -49.48 -34.00 6.57
N ILE A 401 -48.46 -34.48 5.85
CA ILE A 401 -48.39 -35.90 5.47
C ILE A 401 -48.19 -36.79 6.71
N PRO A 402 -47.20 -36.55 7.59
CA PRO A 402 -47.04 -37.34 8.81
C PRO A 402 -48.22 -37.21 9.77
N ALA A 403 -48.78 -36.01 9.94
CA ALA A 403 -49.96 -35.81 10.80
C ALA A 403 -51.16 -36.63 10.30
N SER A 404 -51.44 -36.58 8.99
CA SER A 404 -52.54 -37.34 8.38
C SER A 404 -52.32 -38.85 8.49
N ARG A 405 -51.08 -39.33 8.29
CA ARG A 405 -50.72 -40.74 8.49
C ARG A 405 -50.87 -41.16 9.96
N GLY A 406 -50.47 -40.30 10.89
CA GLY A 406 -50.67 -40.51 12.32
C GLY A 406 -52.15 -40.64 12.68
N LYS A 407 -53.00 -39.76 12.14
CA LYS A 407 -54.46 -39.83 12.37
C LYS A 407 -55.09 -41.09 11.77
N ALA A 408 -54.68 -41.48 10.55
CA ALA A 408 -55.15 -42.72 9.93
C ALA A 408 -54.75 -43.95 10.75
N ALA A 409 -53.50 -43.99 11.24
CA ALA A 409 -53.03 -45.06 12.12
C ALA A 409 -53.77 -45.09 13.46
N GLU A 410 -54.02 -43.92 14.08
CA GLU A 410 -54.82 -43.78 15.30
C GLU A 410 -56.23 -44.34 15.13
N ILE A 411 -56.93 -43.98 14.04
CA ILE A 411 -58.28 -44.48 13.73
C ILE A 411 -58.27 -46.00 13.55
N THR A 412 -57.29 -46.53 12.82
CA THR A 412 -57.16 -47.97 12.55
C THR A 412 -56.90 -48.73 13.85
N ALA A 413 -55.97 -48.25 14.67
CA ALA A 413 -55.67 -48.84 15.97
C ALA A 413 -56.89 -48.79 16.92
N ALA A 414 -57.61 -47.67 16.97
CA ALA A 414 -58.83 -47.55 17.77
C ALA A 414 -59.93 -48.54 17.31
N ALA A 415 -60.10 -48.72 16.00
CA ALA A 415 -61.03 -49.70 15.45
C ALA A 415 -60.63 -51.15 15.78
N GLU A 416 -59.32 -51.46 15.72
CA GLU A 416 -58.79 -52.78 16.12
C GLU A 416 -58.99 -53.06 17.61
N VAL A 417 -58.70 -52.07 18.47
CA VAL A 417 -58.96 -52.15 19.91
C VAL A 417 -60.44 -52.39 20.19
N TYR A 418 -61.33 -51.62 19.57
CA TYR A 418 -62.77 -51.79 19.73
C TYR A 418 -63.24 -53.18 19.27
N ARG A 419 -62.74 -53.66 18.14
CA ARG A 419 -63.04 -55.01 17.62
C ARG A 419 -62.61 -56.09 18.62
N GLU A 420 -61.39 -55.99 19.13
CA GLU A 420 -60.84 -56.99 20.05
C GLU A 420 -61.52 -56.94 21.42
N GLU A 421 -61.84 -55.74 21.93
CA GLU A 421 -62.63 -55.55 23.14
C GLU A 421 -64.02 -56.20 22.99
N LYS A 422 -64.70 -55.96 21.86
CA LYS A 422 -66.03 -56.54 21.60
C LYS A 422 -65.98 -58.06 21.56
N ILE A 423 -65.01 -58.63 20.84
CA ILE A 423 -64.82 -60.09 20.73
C ILE A 423 -64.50 -60.68 22.10
N THR A 424 -63.54 -60.09 22.82
CA THR A 424 -63.10 -60.57 24.14
C THR A 424 -64.22 -60.52 25.15
N ARG A 425 -64.98 -59.42 25.19
CA ARG A 425 -66.15 -59.27 26.07
C ARG A 425 -67.23 -60.30 25.73
N SER A 426 -67.58 -60.46 24.45
CA SER A 426 -68.57 -61.46 24.03
C SER A 426 -68.13 -62.89 24.33
N ARG A 427 -66.84 -63.23 24.18
CA ARG A 427 -66.29 -64.55 24.59
C ARG A 427 -66.32 -64.74 26.10
N GLY A 428 -65.97 -63.70 26.87
CA GLY A 428 -66.05 -63.72 28.33
C GLY A 428 -67.48 -63.90 28.84
N ASP A 429 -68.45 -63.20 28.24
CA ASP A 429 -69.87 -63.34 28.54
C ASP A 429 -70.39 -64.74 28.19
N ALA A 430 -70.04 -65.26 27.01
CA ALA A 430 -70.41 -66.61 26.58
C ALA A 430 -69.80 -67.70 27.48
N GLY A 431 -68.52 -67.57 27.84
CA GLY A 431 -67.86 -68.47 28.78
C GLY A 431 -68.51 -68.43 30.17
N SER A 432 -68.80 -67.23 30.68
CA SER A 432 -69.52 -67.04 31.95
C SER A 432 -70.93 -67.62 31.91
N PHE A 433 -71.61 -67.56 30.78
CA PHE A 433 -72.91 -68.22 30.58
C PHE A 433 -72.76 -69.74 30.58
N GLN A 434 -71.79 -70.29 29.85
CA GLN A 434 -71.55 -71.73 29.77
C GLN A 434 -71.21 -72.35 31.13
N THR A 435 -70.37 -71.69 31.93
CA THR A 435 -70.06 -72.12 33.31
C THR A 435 -71.31 -72.13 34.18
N ARG A 436 -72.15 -71.08 34.09
CA ARG A 436 -73.43 -71.00 34.82
C ARG A 436 -74.41 -72.08 34.37
N LEU A 437 -74.51 -72.35 33.07
CA LEU A 437 -75.35 -73.40 32.51
C LEU A 437 -74.91 -74.79 32.99
N THR A 438 -73.60 -75.05 33.04
CA THR A 438 -73.05 -76.33 33.52
C THR A 438 -73.43 -76.56 34.99
N ALA A 439 -73.20 -75.57 35.86
CA ALA A 439 -73.61 -75.65 37.27
C ALA A 439 -75.13 -75.79 37.45
N PHE A 440 -75.93 -75.12 36.61
CA PHE A 440 -77.38 -75.24 36.63
C PHE A 440 -77.86 -76.66 36.24
N ASN A 441 -77.20 -77.29 35.27
CA ASN A 441 -77.51 -78.66 34.84
C ASN A 441 -77.11 -79.70 35.90
N GLU A 442 -76.03 -79.46 36.65
CA GLU A 442 -75.60 -80.33 37.76
C GLU A 442 -76.55 -80.25 38.95
N ASN A 443 -76.94 -79.03 39.37
CA ASN A 443 -77.92 -78.84 40.44
C ASN A 443 -78.72 -77.54 40.25
N ARG A 444 -79.97 -77.71 39.81
CA ARG A 444 -80.86 -76.61 39.43
C ARG A 444 -81.31 -75.74 40.61
N GLU A 445 -81.75 -76.36 41.70
CA GLU A 445 -82.38 -75.65 42.83
C GLU A 445 -81.38 -74.78 43.59
N ILE A 446 -80.18 -75.31 43.84
CA ILE A 446 -79.09 -74.57 44.50
C ILE A 446 -78.64 -73.40 43.62
N THR A 447 -78.47 -73.62 42.31
CA THR A 447 -78.00 -72.59 41.38
C THR A 447 -79.02 -71.46 41.21
N GLN A 448 -80.32 -71.76 41.12
CA GLN A 448 -81.38 -70.73 41.04
C GLN A 448 -81.43 -69.88 42.32
N THR A 449 -81.37 -70.51 43.48
CA THR A 449 -81.40 -69.82 44.77
C THR A 449 -80.17 -68.91 44.91
N ARG A 450 -78.98 -69.40 44.54
CA ARG A 450 -77.74 -68.60 44.54
C ARG A 450 -77.83 -67.40 43.60
N LEU A 451 -78.24 -67.60 42.33
CA LEU A 451 -78.39 -66.51 41.36
C LEU A 451 -79.41 -65.47 41.82
N TYR A 452 -80.50 -65.89 42.45
CA TYR A 452 -81.49 -65.00 43.05
C TYR A 452 -80.86 -64.17 44.18
N ILE A 453 -80.18 -64.81 45.13
CA ILE A 453 -79.54 -64.11 46.25
C ILE A 453 -78.45 -63.15 45.75
N GLU A 454 -77.55 -63.57 44.84
CA GLU A 454 -76.51 -62.70 44.25
C GLU A 454 -77.12 -61.52 43.49
N THR A 455 -78.21 -61.76 42.74
CA THR A 455 -78.89 -60.68 42.02
C THR A 455 -79.55 -59.72 43.00
N MET A 456 -80.23 -60.24 44.03
CA MET A 456 -80.82 -59.45 45.09
C MET A 456 -79.76 -58.67 45.86
N GLU A 457 -78.60 -59.25 46.20
CA GLU A 457 -77.48 -58.58 46.85
C GLU A 457 -76.93 -57.42 46.00
N ARG A 458 -76.89 -57.58 44.68
CA ARG A 458 -76.44 -56.52 43.77
C ARG A 458 -77.46 -55.39 43.60
N ILE A 459 -78.76 -55.69 43.57
CA ILE A 459 -79.79 -54.67 43.30
C ILE A 459 -80.37 -54.04 44.58
N LEU A 460 -80.45 -54.79 45.68
CA LEU A 460 -81.04 -54.34 46.96
C LEU A 460 -80.35 -53.11 47.60
N PRO A 461 -79.04 -52.83 47.42
CA PRO A 461 -78.41 -51.64 47.99
C PRO A 461 -78.94 -50.33 47.38
N GLY A 462 -79.47 -50.37 46.15
CA GLY A 462 -80.02 -49.20 45.46
C GLY A 462 -81.55 -49.07 45.56
N VAL A 463 -82.21 -49.87 46.41
CA VAL A 463 -83.66 -49.89 46.57
C VAL A 463 -84.03 -49.46 47.98
N ASP A 464 -84.88 -48.44 48.11
CA ASP A 464 -85.45 -48.03 49.40
C ASP A 464 -86.38 -49.13 49.93
N LYS A 465 -86.03 -49.70 51.09
CA LYS A 465 -86.78 -50.80 51.70
C LYS A 465 -87.72 -50.27 52.76
N LEU A 466 -89.02 -50.52 52.60
CA LEU A 466 -90.02 -50.34 53.66
C LEU A 466 -90.36 -51.72 54.25
N ILE A 467 -90.08 -51.93 55.54
CA ILE A 467 -90.42 -53.18 56.25
C ILE A 467 -91.56 -52.88 57.22
N VAL A 468 -92.71 -53.49 57.01
CA VAL A 468 -93.92 -53.30 57.84
C VAL A 468 -94.20 -54.58 58.64
N ASP A 469 -94.41 -54.45 59.95
CA ASP A 469 -94.76 -55.56 60.85
C ASP A 469 -96.18 -56.08 60.54
N LYS A 470 -96.38 -57.41 60.56
CA LYS A 470 -97.64 -58.10 60.27
C LYS A 470 -98.82 -57.67 61.16
N ARG A 471 -98.56 -57.01 62.28
CA ARG A 471 -99.57 -56.50 63.23
C ARG A 471 -100.10 -55.11 62.87
N ILE A 472 -99.52 -54.45 61.87
CA ILE A 472 -99.92 -53.12 61.43
C ILE A 472 -100.94 -53.28 60.29
N ASP A 473 -102.15 -52.76 60.49
CA ASP A 473 -103.14 -52.67 59.43
C ASP A 473 -102.72 -51.57 58.44
N ILE A 474 -102.32 -52.01 57.26
CA ILE A 474 -101.80 -51.17 56.17
C ILE A 474 -102.90 -50.23 55.65
N GLN A 475 -104.19 -50.55 55.87
CA GLN A 475 -105.32 -49.71 55.44
C GLN A 475 -105.62 -48.55 56.40
N ALA A 476 -105.20 -48.64 57.67
CA ALA A 476 -105.42 -47.62 58.69
C ALA A 476 -104.21 -46.69 58.90
N THR A 477 -103.13 -46.90 58.14
CA THR A 477 -101.88 -46.15 58.26
C THR A 477 -101.76 -45.21 57.05
N ASP A 478 -101.56 -43.90 57.29
CA ASP A 478 -101.36 -42.88 56.25
C ASP A 478 -100.01 -43.06 55.50
N LEU A 479 -99.83 -44.18 54.82
CA LEU A 479 -98.65 -44.50 54.01
C LEU A 479 -98.63 -43.77 52.66
N TRP A 480 -99.70 -43.04 52.32
CA TRP A 480 -99.74 -42.19 51.13
C TRP A 480 -98.79 -40.97 51.22
N MET A 481 -98.35 -40.57 52.44
CA MET A 481 -97.41 -39.45 52.65
C MET A 481 -95.96 -39.75 52.21
N LEU A 482 -95.65 -41.00 51.82
CA LEU A 482 -94.33 -41.37 51.29
C LEU A 482 -94.24 -41.26 49.76
N ASN A 483 -95.37 -41.14 49.05
CA ASN A 483 -95.38 -41.12 47.58
C ASN A 483 -94.75 -39.85 46.97
N GLY A 484 -94.59 -38.76 47.73
CA GLY A 484 -93.93 -37.53 47.28
C GLY A 484 -92.45 -37.42 47.65
N ARG A 485 -91.86 -38.45 48.28
CA ARG A 485 -90.53 -38.41 48.91
C ARG A 485 -89.46 -39.21 48.17
N LEU A 486 -89.79 -39.81 47.02
CA LEU A 486 -88.89 -40.59 46.18
C LEU A 486 -88.14 -39.75 45.12
N ASP A 487 -88.42 -38.44 45.02
CA ASP A 487 -87.81 -37.53 44.05
C ASP A 487 -86.58 -36.74 44.60
N GLY A 488 -85.89 -37.26 45.62
CA GLY A 488 -84.50 -36.86 45.89
C GLY A 488 -84.23 -35.55 46.65
N GLY A 489 -85.12 -35.09 47.54
CA GLY A 489 -84.84 -33.98 48.46
C GLY A 489 -84.08 -34.41 49.74
N PRO A 490 -83.11 -33.64 50.26
CA PRO A 490 -82.29 -34.04 51.40
C PRO A 490 -83.09 -34.02 52.72
N PHE A 491 -82.75 -34.92 53.65
CA PHE A 491 -83.24 -34.80 55.03
C PHE A 491 -82.38 -33.80 55.81
N LEU A 492 -83.08 -33.05 56.67
CA LEU A 492 -82.53 -32.09 57.60
C LEU A 492 -81.29 -32.62 58.34
N GLU A 493 -80.26 -31.78 58.37
CA GLU A 493 -79.10 -31.89 59.24
C GLU A 493 -79.52 -32.18 60.69
N GLY A 494 -78.88 -33.18 61.30
CA GLY A 494 -78.80 -33.25 62.76
C GLY A 494 -79.27 -34.53 63.42
N VAL A 495 -78.67 -35.67 63.09
CA VAL A 495 -78.34 -36.69 64.11
C VAL A 495 -76.97 -37.29 63.76
N LYS A 496 -75.96 -36.89 64.52
CA LYS A 496 -74.62 -37.49 64.49
C LYS A 496 -74.69 -38.95 64.92
N LYS A 497 -74.19 -39.86 64.09
CA LYS A 497 -72.88 -40.49 64.29
C LYS A 497 -72.40 -41.15 63.01
#